data_AF-A0A954HA21-F1
#
_entry.id   AF-A0A954HA21-F1
#
_cell.length_a   1.000
_cell.length_b   1.000
_cell.length_c   1.000
_cell.angle_alpha   90.00
_cell.angle_beta   90.00
_cell.angle_gamma   90.00
#
_symmetry.space_group_name_H-M   'P 1'
#
loop_
_entity.id
_entity.type
_entity.pdbx_description
1 polymer ?
#
loop_
_entity_poly.entity_id
_entity_poly.type
_entity_poly.pdbx_seq_one_letter_code
_entity_poly.pdbx_strand_id
1 'polypeptide(L)'
;DPTGNVIRLVNLNEEKKPASDSTQEETAEKTEKSPETEQASNANDKEIKTVAASTEPAQEEDKDDLNAVGNYLVNFPKNRVKIDERWAQTYSVPVAVDRKLQQDVRLKREYRLRSVENGIASITFKTSVLSSIHNPMIAAQLIQNTPSGTIEFDLERGLIVKRTAELDNTEFGFSGENSSMRAVSKTVETLVNSEIKPETEPAE
;
A
#
# COMPACT_ATOMS: atom_id res chain seq x y z
N ASP A 1 8.23 -26.99 -6.06
CA ASP A 1 7.82 -26.09 -7.16
C ASP A 1 7.80 -24.66 -6.71
N PRO A 2 8.53 -23.74 -7.34
CA PRO A 2 8.37 -22.32 -7.08
C PRO A 2 7.00 -21.88 -7.63
N THR A 3 6.13 -21.46 -6.72
CA THR A 3 4.78 -20.95 -7.02
C THR A 3 4.90 -19.67 -7.85
N GLY A 4 4.84 -19.82 -9.17
CA GLY A 4 4.77 -18.70 -10.10
C GLY A 4 3.50 -17.89 -9.88
N ASN A 5 3.64 -16.57 -9.93
CA ASN A 5 2.54 -15.62 -9.90
C ASN A 5 1.64 -15.85 -11.13
N VAL A 6 0.38 -16.26 -10.94
CA VAL A 6 -0.59 -16.42 -12.04
C VAL A 6 -1.39 -15.13 -12.18
N ILE A 7 -1.10 -14.35 -13.22
CA ILE A 7 -1.89 -13.18 -13.59
C ILE A 7 -3.13 -13.66 -14.36
N ARG A 8 -4.34 -13.42 -13.82
CA ARG A 8 -5.59 -13.55 -14.57
C ARG A 8 -6.00 -12.17 -15.10
N LEU A 9 -5.69 -11.92 -16.37
CA LEU A 9 -6.25 -10.80 -17.12
C LEU A 9 -7.65 -11.20 -17.60
N VAL A 10 -8.70 -10.58 -17.07
CA VAL A 10 -10.06 -10.76 -17.58
C VAL A 10 -10.36 -9.58 -18.51
N ASN A 11 -10.53 -9.87 -19.79
CA ASN A 11 -10.92 -8.88 -20.81
C ASN A 11 -12.43 -8.97 -20.98
N LEU A 12 -13.18 -8.00 -20.44
CA LEU A 12 -14.64 -7.92 -20.54
C LEU A 12 -15.02 -7.02 -21.72
N ASN A 13 -14.80 -7.49 -22.95
CA ASN A 13 -15.35 -6.86 -24.16
C ASN A 13 -15.77 -7.95 -25.16
N GLU A 14 -16.96 -8.50 -24.98
CA GLU A 14 -17.75 -9.05 -26.08
C GLU A 14 -19.04 -8.21 -26.18
N GLU A 15 -19.00 -7.21 -27.07
CA GLU A 15 -20.18 -6.49 -27.51
C GLU A 15 -21.02 -7.38 -28.42
N LYS A 16 -22.31 -7.53 -28.10
CA LYS A 16 -23.34 -7.95 -29.06
C LYS A 16 -24.47 -6.90 -29.08
N LYS A 17 -24.27 -5.90 -29.94
CA LYS A 17 -25.21 -5.05 -30.71
C LYS A 17 -26.69 -5.02 -30.28
N PRO A 18 -27.31 -3.84 -30.04
CA PRO A 18 -28.75 -3.68 -30.10
C PRO A 18 -29.23 -3.22 -31.50
N ALA A 19 -30.45 -3.67 -31.85
CA ALA A 19 -31.22 -3.23 -33.00
C ALA A 19 -32.09 -2.00 -32.65
N SER A 20 -32.58 -1.36 -33.71
CA SER A 20 -33.07 0.01 -33.90
C SER A 20 -34.53 0.33 -33.50
N ASP A 21 -34.83 1.65 -33.64
CA ASP A 21 -36.12 2.37 -33.73
C ASP A 21 -36.85 2.74 -32.42
N SER A 22 -37.45 3.94 -32.20
CA SER A 22 -37.80 5.08 -33.08
C SER A 22 -38.28 6.32 -32.26
N THR A 23 -37.78 7.51 -32.63
CA THR A 23 -38.41 8.86 -32.88
C THR A 23 -39.38 9.64 -31.94
N GLN A 24 -39.13 10.99 -31.91
CA GLN A 24 -39.97 12.24 -31.77
C GLN A 24 -40.06 12.97 -30.40
N GLU A 25 -39.45 14.18 -30.28
CA GLU A 25 -39.98 15.59 -30.34
C GLU A 25 -40.59 16.03 -28.98
N GLU A 26 -40.44 17.23 -28.38
CA GLU A 26 -40.47 18.63 -28.88
C GLU A 26 -40.04 19.64 -27.75
N THR A 27 -39.35 20.73 -28.15
CA THR A 27 -39.35 22.17 -27.70
C THR A 27 -39.26 22.73 -26.24
N ALA A 28 -38.26 23.63 -26.09
CA ALA A 28 -38.27 25.02 -25.53
C ALA A 28 -38.42 25.23 -23.99
N GLU A 29 -37.88 26.24 -23.28
CA GLU A 29 -37.42 27.61 -23.53
C GLU A 29 -36.60 28.15 -22.31
N LYS A 30 -35.63 29.06 -22.56
CA LYS A 30 -35.08 30.22 -21.77
C LYS A 30 -35.40 30.33 -20.24
N THR A 31 -34.47 30.70 -19.34
CA THR A 31 -34.15 32.10 -18.96
C THR A 31 -33.00 32.21 -17.91
N GLU A 32 -32.20 33.28 -18.05
CA GLU A 32 -31.12 33.78 -17.17
C GLU A 32 -31.57 34.16 -15.73
N LYS A 33 -30.66 34.10 -14.74
CA LYS A 33 -30.14 35.30 -14.02
C LYS A 33 -29.10 34.97 -12.93
N SER A 34 -28.01 35.73 -12.96
CA SER A 34 -27.10 36.02 -11.82
C SER A 34 -27.73 37.09 -10.89
N PRO A 35 -27.26 37.28 -9.65
CA PRO A 35 -26.34 38.41 -9.44
C PRO A 35 -25.24 38.23 -8.35
N GLU A 36 -24.13 38.95 -8.59
CA GLU A 36 -23.27 39.77 -7.68
C GLU A 36 -24.01 40.42 -6.48
N THR A 37 -23.45 40.88 -5.33
CA THR A 37 -22.13 41.03 -4.67
C THR A 37 -22.44 41.42 -3.19
N GLU A 38 -21.42 41.39 -2.31
CA GLU A 38 -21.11 42.46 -1.31
C GLU A 38 -20.82 42.01 0.14
N GLN A 39 -19.78 42.65 0.67
CA GLN A 39 -19.00 42.39 1.89
C GLN A 39 -19.69 42.91 3.17
N ALA A 40 -19.35 42.36 4.34
CA ALA A 40 -19.11 43.13 5.57
C ALA A 40 -18.46 42.30 6.70
N SER A 41 -17.28 42.77 7.12
CA SER A 41 -16.71 42.86 8.48
C SER A 41 -17.38 42.15 9.67
N ASN A 42 -16.59 41.44 10.50
CA ASN A 42 -16.20 41.98 11.82
C ASN A 42 -15.11 41.17 12.52
N ALA A 43 -14.18 41.89 13.14
CA ALA A 43 -13.22 41.41 14.11
C ALA A 43 -13.87 41.31 15.50
N ASN A 44 -13.48 40.30 16.30
CA ASN A 44 -13.26 40.52 17.73
C ASN A 44 -12.39 39.41 18.36
N ASP A 45 -11.43 39.87 19.16
CA ASP A 45 -10.49 39.11 19.98
C ASP A 45 -11.15 38.22 21.04
N LYS A 46 -10.57 37.04 21.31
CA LYS A 46 -9.92 36.74 22.61
C LYS A 46 -9.37 35.31 22.70
N GLU A 47 -8.10 35.32 23.08
CA GLU A 47 -7.19 34.27 23.57
C GLU A 47 -7.80 33.27 24.57
N ILE A 48 -7.36 31.99 24.55
CA ILE A 48 -6.65 31.29 25.66
C ILE A 48 -6.39 29.79 25.35
N LYS A 49 -5.09 29.46 25.40
CA LYS A 49 -4.37 28.26 25.91
C LYS A 49 -4.55 26.85 25.30
N THR A 50 -3.41 26.39 24.80
CA THR A 50 -2.61 25.22 25.25
C THR A 50 -3.28 23.85 25.26
N VAL A 51 -2.91 23.03 24.29
CA VAL A 51 -2.81 21.57 24.47
C VAL A 51 -1.58 21.05 23.73
N ALA A 52 -0.88 20.16 24.42
CA ALA A 52 0.46 19.70 24.15
C ALA A 52 0.66 19.18 22.72
N ALA A 53 1.69 19.71 22.05
CA ALA A 53 2.25 19.11 20.86
C ALA A 53 2.94 17.80 21.27
N SER A 54 2.26 16.68 21.08
CA SER A 54 2.89 15.37 20.99
C SER A 54 3.94 15.45 19.89
N THR A 55 5.21 15.50 20.29
CA THR A 55 6.34 15.44 19.39
C THR A 55 6.40 14.01 18.83
N GLU A 56 5.91 13.83 17.59
CA GLU A 56 6.27 12.66 16.80
C GLU A 56 7.80 12.63 16.68
N PRO A 57 8.48 11.52 17.02
CA PRO A 57 9.92 11.46 16.82
C PRO A 57 10.18 11.42 15.32
N ALA A 58 10.92 12.41 14.84
CA ALA A 58 11.48 12.46 13.51
C ALA A 58 12.22 11.14 13.24
N GLN A 59 11.69 10.36 12.29
CA GLN A 59 12.36 9.16 11.80
C GLN A 59 13.59 9.63 11.02
N GLU A 60 14.78 9.25 11.49
CA GLU A 60 16.04 9.44 10.78
C GLU A 60 15.91 8.79 9.39
N GLU A 61 16.12 9.56 8.32
CA GLU A 61 16.21 9.02 6.95
C GLU A 61 17.53 8.25 6.83
N ASP A 62 17.51 6.98 7.21
CA ASP A 62 18.61 6.05 6.97
C ASP A 62 18.81 5.88 5.46
N LYS A 63 20.01 6.21 4.99
CA LYS A 63 20.44 6.16 3.58
C LYS A 63 20.76 4.73 3.09
N ASP A 64 20.50 3.72 3.91
CA ASP A 64 20.55 2.32 3.50
C ASP A 64 19.13 1.86 3.19
N ASP A 65 18.91 1.44 1.94
CA ASP A 65 17.66 0.90 1.37
C ASP A 65 17.22 -0.44 2.00
N LEU A 66 17.55 -0.66 3.29
CA LEU A 66 16.95 -1.71 4.10
C LEU A 66 15.42 -1.63 4.04
N ASN A 67 14.80 -0.50 3.73
CA ASN A 67 13.34 -0.42 3.65
C ASN A 67 12.78 -0.64 2.22
N ALA A 68 13.60 -1.02 1.24
CA ALA A 68 13.19 -1.13 -0.17
C ALA A 68 12.10 -2.18 -0.45
N VAL A 69 11.52 -2.08 -1.65
CA VAL A 69 10.61 -3.09 -2.23
C VAL A 69 11.32 -4.43 -2.24
N GLY A 70 10.81 -5.38 -1.45
CA GLY A 70 11.40 -6.72 -1.30
C GLY A 70 12.14 -6.95 0.00
N ASN A 71 12.38 -5.94 0.85
CA ASN A 71 12.89 -6.23 2.19
C ASN A 71 11.85 -7.01 3.02
N TYR A 72 12.30 -8.15 3.52
CA TYR A 72 11.55 -9.09 4.33
C TYR A 72 11.80 -8.92 5.83
N LEU A 73 12.79 -8.13 6.23
CA LEU A 73 13.10 -7.87 7.63
C LEU A 73 12.09 -6.92 8.28
N VAL A 74 11.87 -7.13 9.57
CA VAL A 74 11.12 -6.20 10.43
C VAL A 74 12.13 -5.28 11.09
N ASN A 75 12.09 -3.98 10.77
CA ASN A 75 12.85 -2.99 11.55
C ASN A 75 12.07 -2.68 12.84
N PHE A 76 12.61 -3.16 13.96
CA PHE A 76 12.05 -2.95 15.29
C PHE A 76 12.54 -1.61 15.87
N PRO A 77 11.71 -0.90 16.63
CA PRO A 77 12.14 0.33 17.31
C PRO A 77 13.21 0.03 18.38
N LYS A 78 14.03 1.03 18.70
CA LYS A 78 15.07 0.96 19.75
C LYS A 78 14.47 0.69 21.14
N ASN A 79 13.22 1.11 21.37
CA ASN A 79 12.52 0.94 22.63
C ASN A 79 11.64 -0.32 22.61
N ARG A 80 11.34 -0.84 23.81
CA ARG A 80 10.43 -1.99 23.97
C ARG A 80 9.04 -1.64 23.46
N VAL A 81 8.46 -2.56 22.70
CA VAL A 81 7.11 -2.46 22.13
C VAL A 81 6.10 -3.17 23.03
N LYS A 82 5.02 -2.49 23.41
CA LYS A 82 3.90 -3.09 24.14
C LYS A 82 2.94 -3.79 23.18
N ILE A 83 2.14 -4.72 23.70
CA ILE A 83 1.01 -5.26 22.95
C ILE A 83 0.12 -4.09 22.50
N ASP A 84 -0.36 -4.15 21.26
CA ASP A 84 -1.11 -3.14 20.53
C ASP A 84 -0.39 -1.84 20.18
N GLU A 85 0.87 -1.69 20.57
CA GLU A 85 1.72 -0.60 20.12
C GLU A 85 2.05 -0.74 18.63
N ARG A 86 2.22 0.40 17.98
CA ARG A 86 2.49 0.52 16.55
C ARG A 86 3.81 1.21 16.32
N TRP A 87 4.49 0.79 15.27
CA TRP A 87 5.65 1.48 14.72
C TRP A 87 5.56 1.43 13.20
N ALA A 88 6.25 2.32 12.52
CA ALA A 88 6.19 2.39 11.08
C ALA A 88 7.56 2.64 10.47
N GLN A 89 7.68 2.26 9.21
CA GLN A 89 8.82 2.57 8.36
C GLN A 89 8.29 3.22 7.09
N THR A 90 9.06 4.15 6.55
CA THR A 90 8.78 4.78 5.27
C THR A 90 9.87 4.43 4.27
N TYR A 91 9.48 4.23 3.01
CA TYR A 91 10.40 3.98 1.91
C TYR A 91 9.84 4.50 0.60
N SER A 92 10.71 4.68 -0.37
CA SER A 92 10.34 5.15 -1.71
C SER A 92 10.30 4.00 -2.70
N VAL A 93 9.36 4.06 -3.63
CA VAL A 93 9.27 3.17 -4.78
C VAL A 93 9.31 4.03 -6.05
N PRO A 94 10.28 3.81 -6.96
CA PRO A 94 10.29 4.51 -8.23
C PRO A 94 9.13 4.01 -9.11
N VAL A 95 8.36 4.94 -9.67
CA VAL A 95 7.29 4.66 -10.64
C VAL A 95 7.51 5.45 -11.91
N ALA A 96 7.13 4.87 -13.04
CA ALA A 96 7.19 5.57 -14.32
C ALA A 96 6.04 6.58 -14.44
N VAL A 97 6.38 7.86 -14.60
CA VAL A 97 5.41 8.90 -14.96
C VAL A 97 5.29 8.99 -16.49
N ASP A 98 6.42 8.90 -17.17
CA ASP A 98 6.51 8.77 -18.62
C ASP A 98 7.72 7.87 -19.00
N ARG A 99 8.05 7.77 -20.29
CA ARG A 99 9.15 6.89 -20.78
C ARG A 99 10.55 7.29 -20.27
N LYS A 100 10.74 8.54 -19.84
CA LYS A 100 12.04 9.11 -19.44
C LYS A 100 12.04 9.64 -18.01
N LEU A 101 10.86 9.82 -17.40
CA LEU A 101 10.69 10.38 -16.06
C LEU A 101 10.19 9.31 -15.09
N GLN A 102 10.98 9.09 -14.03
CA GLN A 102 10.59 8.34 -12.85
C GLN A 102 10.23 9.32 -11.73
N GLN A 103 9.26 8.95 -10.92
CA GLN A 103 8.91 9.64 -9.68
C GLN A 103 9.05 8.67 -8.51
N ASP A 104 9.66 9.12 -7.43
CA ASP A 104 9.67 8.36 -6.19
C ASP A 104 8.37 8.57 -5.44
N VAL A 105 7.65 7.48 -5.20
CA VAL A 105 6.44 7.48 -4.40
C VAL A 105 6.77 6.96 -3.01
N ARG A 106 6.45 7.76 -1.98
CA ARG A 106 6.66 7.34 -0.58
C ARG A 106 5.53 6.44 -0.12
N LEU A 107 5.91 5.31 0.48
CA LEU A 107 5.04 4.35 1.13
C LEU A 107 5.34 4.33 2.63
N LYS A 108 4.33 3.95 3.41
CA LYS A 108 4.42 3.68 4.84
C LYS A 108 4.04 2.22 5.09
N ARG A 109 4.93 1.47 5.72
CA ARG A 109 4.65 0.15 6.27
C ARG A 109 4.48 0.28 7.78
N GLU A 110 3.26 0.13 8.24
CA GLU A 110 2.92 0.18 9.67
C GLU A 110 2.83 -1.23 10.23
N TYR A 111 3.42 -1.44 11.39
CA TYR A 111 3.42 -2.68 12.15
C TYR A 111 2.63 -2.49 13.44
N ARG A 112 2.06 -3.58 13.96
CA ARG A 112 1.40 -3.63 15.27
C ARG A 112 1.70 -4.96 15.95
N LEU A 113 2.18 -4.91 17.18
CA LEU A 113 2.33 -6.11 18.00
C LEU A 113 0.94 -6.54 18.49
N ARG A 114 0.52 -7.77 18.21
CA ARG A 114 -0.83 -8.27 18.53
C ARG A 114 -0.84 -9.18 19.74
N SER A 115 0.12 -10.08 19.86
CA SER A 115 0.27 -10.96 21.00
C SER A 115 1.70 -11.49 21.10
N VAL A 116 2.03 -12.03 22.27
CA VAL A 116 3.24 -12.82 22.50
C VAL A 116 2.81 -14.08 23.24
N GLU A 117 3.01 -15.24 22.62
CA GLU A 117 2.59 -16.54 23.14
C GLU A 117 3.73 -17.54 22.97
N ASN A 118 4.13 -18.22 24.05
CA ASN A 118 5.22 -19.20 24.04
C ASN A 118 6.52 -18.69 23.39
N GLY A 119 6.87 -17.42 23.62
CA GLY A 119 8.07 -16.79 23.02
C GLY A 119 7.91 -16.35 21.56
N ILE A 120 6.76 -16.57 20.94
CA ILE A 120 6.45 -16.12 19.57
C ILE A 120 5.61 -14.86 19.59
N ALA A 121 6.14 -13.78 19.00
CA ALA A 121 5.41 -12.54 18.78
C ALA A 121 4.60 -12.60 17.48
N SER A 122 3.29 -12.34 17.58
CA SER A 122 2.42 -12.15 16.43
C SER A 122 2.33 -10.67 16.09
N ILE A 123 2.79 -10.29 14.90
CA ILE A 123 2.88 -8.91 14.43
C ILE A 123 2.05 -8.80 13.14
N THR A 124 1.14 -7.83 13.08
CA THR A 124 0.46 -7.47 11.82
C THR A 124 1.19 -6.33 11.14
N PHE A 125 1.21 -6.31 9.81
CA PHE A 125 1.69 -5.17 9.04
C PHE A 125 0.70 -4.75 7.95
N LYS A 126 0.71 -3.47 7.59
CA LYS A 126 -0.03 -2.91 6.45
C LYS A 126 0.84 -1.89 5.75
N THR A 127 0.91 -1.98 4.43
CA THR A 127 1.58 -0.99 3.60
C THR A 127 0.56 -0.04 2.98
N SER A 128 0.85 1.25 2.96
CA SER A 128 -0.03 2.30 2.42
C SER A 128 0.78 3.36 1.70
N VAL A 129 0.23 3.91 0.63
CA VAL A 129 0.84 5.02 -0.10
C VAL A 129 0.67 6.30 0.71
N LEU A 130 1.75 7.06 0.92
CA LEU A 130 1.70 8.37 1.61
C LEU A 130 1.45 9.53 0.65
N SER A 131 1.98 9.43 -0.57
CA SER A 131 1.78 10.47 -1.59
C SER A 131 0.36 10.42 -2.15
N SER A 132 -0.25 11.58 -2.40
CA SER A 132 -1.51 11.66 -3.13
C SER A 132 -1.29 11.26 -4.59
N ILE A 133 -1.97 10.22 -5.05
CA ILE A 133 -1.89 9.74 -6.43
C ILE A 133 -3.25 9.92 -7.09
N HIS A 134 -3.29 10.75 -8.12
CA HIS A 134 -4.49 11.01 -8.91
C HIS A 134 -4.45 10.32 -10.28
N ASN A 135 -3.27 9.91 -10.73
CA ASN A 135 -3.11 9.23 -12.01
C ASN A 135 -3.28 7.70 -11.83
N PRO A 136 -4.32 7.09 -12.42
CA PRO A 136 -4.57 5.65 -12.27
C PRO A 136 -3.47 4.77 -12.88
N MET A 137 -2.70 5.25 -13.85
CA MET A 137 -1.52 4.53 -14.36
C MET A 137 -0.41 4.41 -13.31
N ILE A 138 -0.27 5.42 -12.45
CA ILE A 138 0.72 5.39 -11.37
C ILE A 138 0.20 4.51 -10.22
N ALA A 139 -1.09 4.62 -9.87
CA ALA A 139 -1.71 3.77 -8.85
C ALA A 139 -1.61 2.27 -9.22
N ALA A 140 -1.86 1.94 -10.48
CA ALA A 140 -1.68 0.60 -11.04
C ALA A 140 -0.28 0.02 -10.83
N GLN A 141 0.78 0.81 -11.00
CA GLN A 141 2.17 0.36 -10.77
C GLN A 141 2.45 0.04 -9.29
N LEU A 142 1.71 0.67 -8.38
CA LEU A 142 1.87 0.49 -6.94
C LEU A 142 0.96 -0.58 -6.35
N ILE A 143 0.03 -1.14 -7.14
CA ILE A 143 -0.96 -2.10 -6.64
C ILE A 143 -0.31 -3.28 -5.91
N GLN A 144 0.85 -3.75 -6.39
CA GLN A 144 1.59 -4.86 -5.77
C GLN A 144 2.47 -4.44 -4.59
N ASN A 145 2.72 -3.13 -4.45
CA ASN A 145 3.58 -2.56 -3.42
C ASN A 145 2.86 -2.26 -2.12
N THR A 146 1.55 -2.51 -2.02
CA THR A 146 0.73 -2.25 -0.83
C THR A 146 0.20 -3.53 -0.14
N PRO A 147 1.02 -4.55 0.13
CA PRO A 147 0.54 -5.75 0.82
C PRO A 147 0.25 -5.46 2.30
N SER A 148 -0.55 -6.34 2.89
CA SER A 148 -0.78 -6.42 4.32
C SER A 148 -0.68 -7.87 4.79
N GLY A 149 -0.51 -8.11 6.09
CA GLY A 149 -0.47 -9.48 6.58
C GLY A 149 0.11 -9.63 7.99
N THR A 150 0.69 -10.79 8.25
CA THR A 150 1.15 -11.21 9.56
C THR A 150 2.59 -11.75 9.54
N ILE A 151 3.26 -11.62 10.67
CA ILE A 151 4.62 -12.08 10.93
C ILE A 151 4.61 -12.77 12.29
N GLU A 152 5.14 -13.98 12.34
CA GLU A 152 5.43 -14.74 13.55
C GLU A 152 6.94 -14.66 13.79
N PHE A 153 7.33 -14.02 14.89
CA PHE A 153 8.73 -13.74 15.22
C PHE A 153 9.14 -14.45 16.51
N ASP A 154 10.20 -15.23 16.46
CA ASP A 154 10.79 -15.92 17.61
C ASP A 154 11.66 -14.94 18.40
N LEU A 155 11.22 -14.60 19.62
CA LEU A 155 11.90 -13.63 20.48
C LEU A 155 13.20 -14.17 21.07
N GLU A 156 13.33 -15.49 21.24
CA GLU A 156 14.52 -16.11 21.81
C GLU A 156 15.62 -16.25 20.75
N ARG A 157 15.26 -16.71 19.55
CA ARG A 157 16.19 -16.90 18.43
C ARG A 157 16.41 -15.64 17.59
N GLY A 158 15.55 -14.63 17.73
CA GLY A 158 15.66 -13.36 17.02
C GLY A 158 15.40 -13.47 15.52
N LEU A 159 14.48 -14.34 15.09
CA LEU A 159 14.23 -14.62 13.68
C LEU A 159 12.74 -14.75 13.34
N ILE A 160 12.42 -14.56 12.06
CA ILE A 160 11.06 -14.75 11.55
C ILE A 160 10.84 -16.24 11.32
N VAL A 161 9.83 -16.81 11.98
CA VAL A 161 9.41 -18.20 11.80
C VAL A 161 8.49 -18.33 10.61
N LYS A 162 7.57 -17.37 10.46
CA LYS A 162 6.60 -17.35 9.38
C LYS A 162 6.17 -15.95 9.05
N ARG A 163 5.88 -15.71 7.78
CA ARG A 163 5.28 -14.48 7.29
C ARG A 163 4.20 -14.81 6.27
N THR A 164 3.06 -14.16 6.41
CA THR A 164 1.98 -14.21 5.42
C THR A 164 1.75 -12.80 4.91
N ALA A 165 1.84 -12.61 3.60
CA ALA A 165 1.54 -11.35 2.93
C ALA A 165 0.38 -11.57 1.96
N GLU A 166 -0.60 -10.68 1.99
CA GLU A 166 -1.82 -10.74 1.19
C GLU A 166 -2.05 -9.40 0.51
N LEU A 167 -2.63 -9.47 -0.68
CA LEU A 167 -3.03 -8.36 -1.50
C LEU A 167 -4.35 -8.71 -2.17
N ASP A 168 -5.31 -7.79 -2.09
CA ASP A 168 -6.52 -7.80 -2.91
C ASP A 168 -6.95 -6.37 -3.16
N ASN A 169 -6.43 -5.78 -4.24
CA ASN A 169 -6.68 -4.39 -4.61
C ASN A 169 -7.19 -4.31 -6.04
N THR A 170 -8.01 -3.31 -6.33
CA THR A 170 -8.52 -3.01 -7.67
C THR A 170 -8.30 -1.54 -8.00
N GLU A 171 -7.67 -1.28 -9.14
CA GLU A 171 -7.48 0.06 -9.70
C GLU A 171 -8.35 0.22 -10.94
N PHE A 172 -8.96 1.39 -11.11
CA PHE A 172 -9.82 1.71 -12.26
C PHE A 172 -9.15 2.77 -13.13
N GLY A 173 -9.44 2.78 -14.42
CA GLY A 173 -8.96 3.82 -15.33
C GLY A 173 -7.51 3.65 -15.82
N PHE A 174 -6.82 2.56 -15.47
CA PHE A 174 -5.38 2.42 -15.73
C PHE A 174 -5.00 2.39 -17.22
N SER A 175 -5.92 1.95 -18.09
CA SER A 175 -5.74 1.91 -19.55
C SER A 175 -6.89 2.60 -20.29
N GLY A 176 -7.53 3.60 -19.66
CA GLY A 176 -8.72 4.32 -20.17
C GLY A 176 -9.92 4.22 -19.22
N GLU A 177 -10.90 5.12 -19.37
CA GLU A 177 -11.99 5.32 -18.39
C GLU A 177 -12.80 4.05 -18.04
N ASN A 178 -12.94 3.12 -18.98
CA ASN A 178 -13.70 1.86 -18.79
C ASN A 178 -12.80 0.65 -18.50
N SER A 179 -11.60 0.86 -17.96
CA SER A 179 -10.66 -0.22 -17.63
C SER A 179 -10.55 -0.45 -16.12
N SER A 180 -10.21 -1.67 -15.72
CA SER A 180 -9.83 -1.98 -14.35
C SER A 180 -8.74 -3.03 -14.30
N MET A 181 -7.95 -3.01 -13.23
CA MET A 181 -6.94 -3.99 -12.92
C MET A 181 -7.10 -4.43 -11.48
N ARG A 182 -7.28 -5.73 -11.26
CA ARG A 182 -7.30 -6.33 -9.92
C ARG A 182 -6.05 -7.16 -9.70
N ALA A 183 -5.34 -6.89 -8.62
CA ALA A 183 -4.23 -7.70 -8.17
C ALA A 183 -4.62 -8.46 -6.90
N VAL A 184 -4.56 -9.79 -6.99
CA VAL A 184 -4.77 -10.69 -5.86
C VAL A 184 -3.53 -11.55 -5.68
N SER A 185 -2.95 -11.56 -4.50
CA SER A 185 -1.82 -12.43 -4.18
C SER A 185 -1.84 -12.86 -2.72
N LYS A 186 -1.32 -14.06 -2.45
CA LYS A 186 -1.02 -14.53 -1.11
C LYS A 186 0.35 -15.22 -1.13
N THR A 187 1.26 -14.71 -0.33
CA THR A 187 2.61 -15.24 -0.16
C THR A 187 2.76 -15.74 1.28
N VAL A 188 3.24 -16.97 1.44
CA VAL A 188 3.55 -17.55 2.75
C VAL A 188 5.02 -17.95 2.74
N GLU A 189 5.80 -17.35 3.63
CA GLU A 189 7.21 -17.63 3.87
C GLU A 189 7.32 -18.35 5.22
N THR A 190 8.06 -19.45 5.28
CA THR A 190 8.29 -20.21 6.52
C THR A 190 9.76 -20.54 6.65
N LEU A 191 10.28 -20.46 7.87
CA LEU A 191 11.64 -20.88 8.18
C LEU A 191 11.81 -22.38 7.89
N VAL A 192 12.77 -22.71 7.03
CA VAL A 192 13.17 -24.09 6.74
C VAL A 192 14.43 -24.39 7.52
N ASN A 193 14.37 -25.34 8.46
CA ASN A 193 15.56 -25.88 9.10
C ASN A 193 16.15 -26.94 8.15
N SER A 194 17.11 -26.56 7.30
CA SER A 194 17.94 -27.54 6.61
C SER A 194 19.22 -27.78 7.43
N GLU A 195 19.43 -29.01 7.89
CA GLU A 195 20.79 -29.50 8.03
C GLU A 195 21.36 -29.53 6.60
N ILE A 196 22.17 -28.54 6.24
CA ILE A 196 22.91 -28.56 4.98
C ILE A 196 23.94 -29.69 5.13
N LYS A 197 23.56 -30.91 4.75
CA LYS A 197 24.50 -32.01 4.64
C LYS A 197 25.30 -31.75 3.36
N PRO A 198 26.60 -31.40 3.44
CA PRO A 198 27.38 -31.26 2.22
C PRO A 198 27.39 -32.64 1.55
N GLU A 199 26.84 -32.70 0.35
CA GLU A 199 26.94 -33.88 -0.50
C GLU A 199 28.42 -34.02 -0.87
N THR A 200 29.13 -34.87 -0.15
CA THR A 200 30.49 -35.27 -0.50
C THR A 200 30.42 -35.96 -1.84
N GLU A 201 30.90 -35.27 -2.86
CA GLU A 201 31.20 -35.82 -4.18
C GLU A 201 32.02 -37.11 -4.00
N PRO A 202 31.60 -38.25 -4.58
CA PRO A 202 32.41 -39.46 -4.50
C PRO A 202 33.71 -39.21 -5.25
N ALA A 203 34.83 -39.36 -4.54
CA ALA A 203 36.15 -39.42 -5.17
C ALA A 203 36.18 -40.57 -6.18
N GLU A 204 36.79 -40.28 -7.35
CA GLU A 204 36.93 -41.11 -8.56
C GLU A 204 37.16 -42.62 -8.34
#